data_AF-B0XCE0-F1
#
_entry.id   AF-B0XCE0-F1
#
_cell.length_a   1.000
_cell.length_b   1.000
_cell.length_c   1.000
_cell.angle_alpha   90.00
_cell.angle_beta   90.00
_cell.angle_gamma   90.00
#
_symmetry.space_group_name_H-M   'P 1'
#
loop_
_entity.id
_entity.type
_entity.pdbx_description
1 polymer ?
#
loop_
_entity_poly.entity_id
_entity_poly.type
_entity_poly.pdbx_seq_one_letter_code
_entity_poly.pdbx_strand_id
1 'polypeptide(L)'
;MRSSIIFFVLVQVYLGGASLHHKITYKSFHDGLRECAEYYEISNCTLDKYIAESYPNIEPVQRLIHCTLHNLVSWTDGKGVKEHVFRNFFVPAVGDSCYANRTRECIRSACHRLDHGNHFARAYETFQCYYHQWGNISPKKQFIPRTEYDFDTLILEAIHFRHVPECELIEYSKGNVLDQPNFAPGYFLGSVRGGYYSLKHGISLENLYTQFGCPELLTKELKQCVEGVVKQYCDDSHEVKQFVTFKNCLNSVIPWYSRVVAVSKEKLYGKAPCKSCAAAKEVPYVVHHVPASVGAAPKPYYNVDH
;
A
#
# COMPACT_ATOMS: atom_id res chain seq x y z
N MET A 1 19.46 -0.76 68.35
CA MET A 1 19.25 -0.22 66.99
C MET A 1 18.80 -1.38 66.10
N ARG A 2 17.53 -1.43 65.70
CA ARG A 2 17.01 -2.37 64.71
C ARG A 2 16.42 -1.53 63.58
N SER A 3 17.14 -1.44 62.46
CA SER A 3 16.67 -0.75 61.25
C SER A 3 15.79 -1.70 60.47
N SER A 4 14.51 -1.36 60.34
CA SER A 4 13.59 -2.01 59.40
C SER A 4 13.68 -1.30 58.06
N ILE A 5 14.15 -2.01 57.03
CA ILE A 5 14.18 -1.53 55.64
C ILE A 5 12.83 -1.89 55.00
N ILE A 6 12.07 -0.88 54.60
CA ILE A 6 10.81 -1.03 53.88
C ILE A 6 11.14 -1.14 52.38
N PHE A 7 10.84 -2.30 51.78
CA PHE A 7 10.92 -2.49 50.33
C PHE A 7 9.64 -1.95 49.67
N PHE A 8 9.76 -0.85 48.93
CA PHE A 8 8.71 -0.39 48.01
C PHE A 8 8.76 -1.24 46.74
N VAL A 9 7.74 -2.08 46.53
CA VAL A 9 7.53 -2.79 45.26
C VAL A 9 6.83 -1.84 44.30
N LEU A 10 7.57 -1.34 43.31
CA LEU A 10 7.01 -0.60 42.18
C LEU A 10 6.29 -1.59 41.24
N VAL A 11 4.97 -1.60 41.28
CA VAL A 11 4.14 -2.29 40.28
C VAL A 11 4.14 -1.43 39.01
N GLN A 12 4.91 -1.85 38.01
CA GLN A 12 4.82 -1.27 36.67
C GLN A 12 3.50 -1.72 36.02
N VAL A 13 2.55 -0.79 35.93
CA VAL A 13 1.37 -0.95 35.08
C VAL A 13 1.82 -0.78 33.63
N TYR A 14 2.00 -1.88 32.92
CA TYR A 14 2.12 -1.83 31.46
C TYR A 14 0.74 -1.48 30.89
N LEU A 15 0.57 -0.21 30.50
CA LEU A 15 -0.43 0.20 29.53
C LEU A 15 -0.03 -0.45 28.19
N GLY A 16 -0.42 -1.71 28.01
CA GLY A 16 -0.46 -2.35 26.71
C GLY A 16 -1.51 -1.60 25.88
N GLY A 17 -1.07 -0.58 25.14
CA GLY A 17 -1.89 -0.03 24.06
C GLY A 17 -2.25 -1.20 23.16
N ALA A 18 -3.54 -1.54 23.11
CA ALA A 18 -4.04 -2.60 22.25
C ALA A 18 -3.64 -2.23 20.81
N SER A 19 -2.58 -2.85 20.30
CA SER A 19 -2.20 -2.75 18.91
C SER A 19 -3.34 -3.38 18.13
N LEU A 20 -4.21 -2.56 17.56
CA LEU A 20 -5.27 -2.98 16.67
C LEU A 20 -4.58 -3.82 15.57
N HIS A 21 -4.83 -5.13 15.55
CA HIS A 21 -4.06 -6.10 14.75
C HIS A 21 -4.46 -6.00 13.28
N HIS A 22 -4.16 -4.85 12.67
CA HIS A 22 -4.24 -4.64 11.24
C HIS A 22 -3.11 -5.45 10.59
N LYS A 23 -3.44 -6.27 9.59
CA LYS A 23 -2.44 -6.99 8.78
C LYS A 23 -1.72 -5.99 7.86
N ILE A 24 -0.95 -5.09 8.45
CA ILE A 24 0.00 -4.21 7.77
C ILE A 24 1.34 -4.89 7.86
N THR A 25 1.93 -5.20 6.72
CA THR A 25 3.14 -6.00 6.65
C THR A 25 4.33 -5.11 6.36
N TYR A 26 5.38 -5.26 7.15
CA TYR A 26 6.68 -4.64 6.91
C TYR A 26 7.75 -5.73 6.83
N LYS A 27 8.50 -5.78 5.73
CA LYS A 27 9.58 -6.76 5.53
C LYS A 27 10.81 -6.06 4.98
N SER A 28 12.00 -6.53 5.35
CA SER A 28 13.22 -6.23 4.62
C SER A 28 13.36 -7.19 3.43
N PHE A 29 14.30 -6.93 2.52
CA PHE A 29 14.60 -7.89 1.45
C PHE A 29 15.05 -9.24 2.02
N HIS A 30 15.88 -9.22 3.07
CA HIS A 30 16.34 -10.42 3.76
C HIS A 30 15.23 -11.19 4.48
N ASP A 31 14.17 -10.53 4.96
CA ASP A 31 13.00 -11.23 5.49
C ASP A 31 12.30 -12.02 4.37
N GLY A 32 12.03 -11.38 3.22
CA GLY A 32 11.42 -12.05 2.07
C GLY A 32 12.27 -13.19 1.52
N LEU A 33 13.60 -12.99 1.46
CA LEU A 33 14.56 -13.99 1.01
C LEU A 33 14.58 -15.23 1.93
N ARG A 34 14.58 -15.02 3.25
CA ARG A 34 14.57 -16.12 4.23
C ARG A 34 13.27 -16.90 4.21
N GLU A 35 12.12 -16.23 4.13
CA GLU A 35 10.84 -16.92 4.00
C GLU A 35 10.79 -17.80 2.73
N CYS A 36 11.32 -17.29 1.61
CA CYS A 36 11.40 -18.08 0.38
C CYS A 36 12.42 -19.21 0.46
N ALA A 37 13.51 -19.04 1.21
CA ALA A 37 14.46 -20.12 1.48
C ALA A 37 13.77 -21.24 2.29
N GLU A 38 12.92 -20.91 3.26
CA GLU A 38 12.10 -21.90 3.98
C GLU A 38 11.16 -22.66 3.03
N TYR A 39 10.48 -21.96 2.10
CA TYR A 39 9.58 -22.60 1.13
C TYR A 39 10.28 -23.57 0.18
N TYR A 40 11.55 -23.31 -0.14
CA TYR A 40 12.38 -24.16 -1.00
C TYR A 40 13.30 -25.10 -0.21
N GLU A 41 13.15 -25.19 1.11
CA GLU A 41 13.97 -26.02 1.99
C GLU A 41 15.49 -25.75 1.85
N ILE A 42 15.86 -24.50 1.54
CA ILE A 42 17.25 -24.05 1.45
C ILE A 42 17.77 -23.80 2.86
N SER A 43 18.77 -24.58 3.29
CA SER A 43 19.37 -24.40 4.62
C SER A 43 19.98 -23.00 4.79
N ASN A 44 20.02 -22.51 6.04
CA ASN A 44 20.66 -21.23 6.36
C ASN A 44 22.12 -21.17 5.86
N CYS A 45 22.89 -22.25 5.99
CA CYS A 45 24.27 -22.31 5.49
C CYS A 45 24.34 -22.14 3.97
N THR A 46 23.42 -22.75 3.23
CA THR A 46 23.34 -22.60 1.77
C THR A 46 22.92 -21.19 1.37
N LEU A 47 21.95 -20.61 2.09
CA LEU A 47 21.49 -19.25 1.85
C LEU A 47 22.61 -18.23 2.09
N ASP A 48 23.34 -18.36 3.20
CA ASP A 48 24.48 -17.50 3.53
C ASP A 48 25.56 -17.59 2.45
N LYS A 49 25.80 -18.80 1.92
CA LYS A 49 26.70 -18.98 0.78
C LYS A 49 26.21 -18.24 -0.47
N TYR A 50 24.94 -18.34 -0.81
CA TYR A 50 24.38 -17.60 -1.96
C TYR A 50 24.54 -16.09 -1.78
N ILE A 51 24.32 -15.56 -0.59
CA ILE A 51 24.51 -14.13 -0.30
C ILE A 51 25.99 -13.75 -0.40
N ALA A 52 26.88 -14.53 0.19
CA ALA A 52 28.33 -14.29 0.17
C ALA A 52 28.91 -14.33 -1.26
N GLU A 53 28.35 -15.18 -2.13
CA GLU A 53 28.71 -15.29 -3.54
C GLU A 53 27.96 -14.28 -4.43
N SER A 54 27.29 -13.28 -3.84
CA SER A 54 26.54 -12.25 -4.56
C SER A 54 25.45 -12.80 -5.49
N TYR A 55 24.73 -13.82 -5.02
CA TYR A 55 23.60 -14.47 -5.68
C TYR A 55 24.02 -15.09 -7.03
N PRO A 56 24.72 -16.23 -7.03
CA PRO A 56 25.26 -16.83 -8.26
C PRO A 56 24.16 -17.18 -9.27
N ASN A 57 24.48 -17.12 -10.57
CA ASN A 57 23.53 -17.39 -11.65
C ASN A 57 23.28 -18.90 -11.83
N ILE A 58 22.53 -19.48 -10.89
CA ILE A 58 22.12 -20.88 -10.89
C ILE A 58 20.62 -20.99 -10.65
N GLU A 59 19.99 -22.05 -11.17
CA GLU A 59 18.53 -22.23 -11.11
C GLU A 59 17.94 -22.09 -9.69
N PRO A 60 18.52 -22.67 -8.61
CA PRO A 60 17.98 -22.49 -7.26
C PRO A 60 17.94 -21.02 -6.81
N VAL A 61 18.95 -20.23 -7.17
CA VAL A 61 19.01 -18.80 -6.84
C VAL A 61 18.01 -18.01 -7.67
N GLN A 62 17.85 -18.35 -8.96
CA GLN A 62 16.84 -17.70 -9.81
C GLN A 62 15.42 -17.90 -9.26
N ARG A 63 15.09 -19.11 -8.82
CA ARG A 63 13.80 -19.43 -8.17
C ARG A 63 13.65 -18.72 -6.83
N LEU A 64 14.69 -18.72 -6.01
CA LEU A 64 14.71 -18.03 -4.72
C LEU A 64 14.44 -16.52 -4.89
N ILE A 65 15.11 -15.87 -5.85
CA ILE A 65 14.91 -14.46 -6.15
C ILE A 65 13.50 -14.20 -6.68
N HIS A 66 13.01 -15.00 -7.63
CA HIS A 66 11.64 -14.86 -8.15
C HIS A 66 10.59 -14.96 -7.05
N CYS A 67 10.68 -15.96 -6.18
CA CYS A 67 9.82 -16.07 -5.00
C CYS A 67 9.93 -14.82 -4.11
N THR A 68 11.15 -14.34 -3.86
CA THR A 68 11.38 -13.17 -3.01
C THR A 68 10.68 -11.94 -3.57
N LEU A 69 10.79 -11.68 -4.88
CA LEU A 69 10.12 -10.54 -5.51
C LEU A 69 8.58 -10.66 -5.48
N HIS A 70 8.04 -11.88 -5.62
CA HIS A 70 6.60 -12.13 -5.46
C HIS A 70 6.14 -11.91 -4.02
N ASN A 71 6.87 -12.43 -3.03
CA ASN A 71 6.56 -12.30 -1.61
C ASN A 71 6.64 -10.84 -1.12
N LEU A 72 7.49 -10.02 -1.75
CA LEU A 72 7.56 -8.57 -1.53
C LEU A 72 6.57 -7.77 -2.37
N VAL A 73 5.72 -8.45 -3.17
CA VAL A 73 4.71 -7.87 -4.07
C VAL A 73 5.32 -6.90 -5.09
N SER A 74 6.62 -7.06 -5.37
CA SER A 74 7.41 -6.18 -6.22
C SER A 74 7.59 -6.71 -7.64
N TRP A 75 6.95 -7.84 -7.97
CA TRP A 75 7.00 -8.48 -9.28
C TRP A 75 5.62 -8.98 -9.70
N THR A 76 5.41 -9.10 -11.00
CA THR A 76 4.24 -9.74 -11.59
C THR A 76 4.66 -10.46 -12.84
N ASP A 77 4.38 -11.76 -12.92
CA ASP A 77 4.72 -12.55 -14.10
C ASP A 77 4.04 -11.98 -15.35
N GLY A 78 4.77 -11.96 -16.46
CA GLY A 78 4.38 -11.29 -17.71
C GLY A 78 4.52 -9.76 -17.71
N LYS A 79 4.44 -9.07 -16.56
CA LYS A 79 4.58 -7.59 -16.47
C LYS A 79 5.98 -7.15 -16.01
N GLY A 80 6.66 -7.95 -15.21
CA GLY A 80 7.98 -7.66 -14.64
C GLY A 80 7.92 -6.93 -13.30
N VAL A 81 8.96 -6.14 -13.03
CA VAL A 81 9.16 -5.46 -11.73
C VAL A 81 8.22 -4.27 -11.56
N LYS A 82 7.68 -4.13 -10.36
CA LYS A 82 7.00 -2.92 -9.90
C LYS A 82 8.03 -2.01 -9.24
N GLU A 83 8.64 -1.13 -10.03
CA GLU A 83 9.71 -0.24 -9.55
C GLU A 83 9.29 0.59 -8.32
N HIS A 84 8.04 1.06 -8.27
CA HIS A 84 7.49 1.82 -7.12
C HIS A 84 7.47 1.04 -5.80
N VAL A 85 7.59 -0.29 -5.84
CA VAL A 85 7.74 -1.16 -4.67
C VAL A 85 9.19 -1.53 -4.48
N PHE A 86 9.83 -2.06 -5.53
CA PHE A 86 11.12 -2.73 -5.40
C PHE A 86 12.25 -1.79 -5.02
N ARG A 87 12.17 -0.53 -5.47
CA ARG A 87 13.15 0.51 -5.12
C ARG A 87 13.32 0.73 -3.63
N ASN A 88 12.27 0.49 -2.83
CA ASN A 88 12.29 0.77 -1.39
C ASN A 88 13.28 -0.14 -0.64
N PHE A 89 13.66 -1.26 -1.25
CA PHE A 89 14.62 -2.21 -0.68
C PHE A 89 16.08 -1.86 -0.98
N PHE A 90 16.35 -0.73 -1.63
CA PHE A 90 17.70 -0.31 -1.99
C PHE A 90 17.97 1.13 -1.55
N VAL A 91 19.23 1.39 -1.21
CA VAL A 91 19.75 2.71 -0.86
C VAL A 91 20.83 3.08 -1.88
N PRO A 92 20.61 4.10 -2.73
CA PRO A 92 21.62 4.54 -3.67
C PRO A 92 22.84 5.13 -2.96
N ALA A 93 23.99 5.11 -3.64
CA ALA A 93 25.19 5.74 -3.12
C ALA A 93 24.99 7.26 -2.98
N VAL A 94 25.63 7.86 -1.97
CA VAL A 94 25.54 9.31 -1.74
C VAL A 94 26.07 10.05 -2.96
N GLY A 95 25.25 10.94 -3.52
CA GLY A 95 25.60 11.74 -4.71
C GLY A 95 25.38 11.05 -6.05
N ASP A 96 24.97 9.77 -6.07
CA ASP A 96 24.55 9.12 -7.32
C ASP A 96 23.11 9.53 -7.64
N SER A 97 22.95 10.32 -8.70
CA SER A 97 21.64 10.70 -9.24
C SER A 97 21.22 9.88 -10.48
N CYS A 98 22.10 9.01 -10.97
CA CYS A 98 21.93 8.29 -12.23
C CYS A 98 21.54 6.81 -12.03
N TYR A 99 21.57 6.30 -10.80
CA TYR A 99 21.24 4.92 -10.44
C TYR A 99 19.96 4.40 -11.09
N ALA A 100 18.88 5.18 -11.06
CA ALA A 100 17.58 4.75 -11.58
C ALA A 100 17.62 4.53 -13.10
N ASN A 101 18.21 5.47 -13.85
CA ASN A 101 18.33 5.35 -15.31
C ASN A 101 19.25 4.20 -15.70
N ARG A 102 20.39 4.04 -15.01
CA ARG A 102 21.31 2.90 -15.24
C ARG A 102 20.64 1.56 -14.96
N THR A 103 19.85 1.48 -13.89
CA THR A 103 19.12 0.26 -13.53
C THR A 103 18.09 -0.10 -14.61
N ARG A 104 17.28 0.86 -15.08
CA ARG A 104 16.30 0.62 -16.15
C ARG A 104 16.97 0.18 -17.45
N GLU A 105 18.10 0.80 -17.82
CA GLU A 105 18.87 0.42 -19.01
C GLU A 105 19.42 -1.00 -18.90
N CYS A 106 19.99 -1.34 -17.74
CA CYS A 106 20.44 -2.69 -17.44
C CYS A 106 19.30 -3.71 -17.60
N ILE A 107 18.13 -3.45 -17.00
CA ILE A 107 16.97 -4.36 -17.08
C ILE A 107 16.54 -4.54 -18.52
N ARG A 108 16.45 -3.45 -19.29
CA ARG A 108 16.07 -3.52 -20.72
C ARG A 108 17.06 -4.40 -21.47
N SER A 109 18.36 -4.18 -21.30
CA SER A 109 19.42 -4.91 -21.99
C SER A 109 19.48 -6.39 -21.60
N ALA A 110 19.36 -6.70 -20.31
CA ALA A 110 19.46 -8.07 -19.79
C ALA A 110 18.21 -8.90 -20.17
N CYS A 111 17.02 -8.33 -19.99
CA CYS A 111 15.76 -9.03 -20.25
C CYS A 111 15.35 -9.06 -21.73
N HIS A 112 15.93 -8.24 -22.61
CA HIS A 112 15.60 -8.24 -24.05
C HIS A 112 15.90 -9.58 -24.72
N ARG A 113 16.93 -10.30 -24.26
CA ARG A 113 17.36 -11.58 -24.83
C ARG A 113 16.67 -12.81 -24.23
N LEU A 114 15.86 -12.60 -23.19
CA LEU A 114 15.18 -13.68 -22.47
C LEU A 114 13.75 -13.85 -22.97
N ASP A 115 13.35 -15.11 -23.14
CA ASP A 115 11.96 -15.46 -23.44
C ASP A 115 11.00 -14.84 -22.41
N HIS A 116 9.85 -14.34 -22.87
CA HIS A 116 8.86 -13.67 -22.01
C HIS A 116 8.26 -14.61 -20.96
N GLY A 117 8.18 -15.91 -21.25
CA GLY A 117 7.73 -16.96 -20.33
C GLY A 117 8.79 -17.40 -19.31
N ASN A 118 10.07 -17.03 -19.50
CA ASN A 118 11.13 -17.37 -18.55
C ASN A 118 11.15 -16.40 -17.35
N HIS A 119 10.13 -16.50 -16.50
CA HIS A 119 9.94 -15.59 -15.36
C HIS A 119 11.07 -15.66 -14.33
N PHE A 120 11.67 -16.84 -14.10
CA PHE A 120 12.78 -17.01 -13.16
C PHE A 120 14.04 -16.25 -13.61
N ALA A 121 14.48 -16.45 -14.85
CA ALA A 121 15.66 -15.75 -15.37
C ALA A 121 15.42 -14.23 -15.45
N ARG A 122 14.22 -13.79 -15.86
CA ARG A 122 13.90 -12.36 -15.94
C ARG A 122 13.87 -11.69 -14.57
N ALA A 123 13.30 -12.35 -13.56
CA ALA A 123 13.31 -11.85 -12.18
C ALA A 123 14.74 -11.77 -11.64
N TYR A 124 15.55 -12.80 -11.89
CA TYR A 124 16.96 -12.83 -11.52
C TYR A 124 17.77 -11.70 -12.16
N GLU A 125 17.72 -11.53 -13.48
CA GLU A 125 18.42 -10.46 -14.18
C GLU A 125 17.96 -9.07 -13.72
N THR A 126 16.65 -8.93 -13.45
CA THR A 126 16.11 -7.68 -12.90
C THR A 126 16.68 -7.39 -11.51
N PHE A 127 16.72 -8.39 -10.62
CA PHE A 127 17.35 -8.27 -9.31
C PHE A 127 18.83 -7.89 -9.42
N GLN A 128 19.59 -8.57 -10.29
CA GLN A 128 21.01 -8.28 -10.49
C GLN A 128 21.24 -6.84 -10.97
N CYS A 129 20.39 -6.32 -11.85
CA CYS A 129 20.44 -4.92 -12.25
C CYS A 129 20.22 -3.96 -11.08
N TYR A 130 19.26 -4.22 -10.18
CA TYR A 130 19.11 -3.40 -8.98
C TYR A 130 20.32 -3.53 -8.04
N TYR A 131 20.77 -4.76 -7.81
CA TYR A 131 21.89 -5.07 -6.93
C TYR A 131 23.19 -4.37 -7.37
N HIS A 132 23.43 -4.27 -8.68
CA HIS A 132 24.65 -3.65 -9.22
C HIS A 132 24.51 -2.16 -9.58
N GLN A 133 23.33 -1.69 -9.98
CA GLN A 133 23.14 -0.34 -10.52
C GLN A 133 22.37 0.59 -9.60
N TRP A 134 21.51 0.06 -8.73
CA TRP A 134 20.68 0.90 -7.86
C TRP A 134 21.41 1.32 -6.59
N GLY A 135 22.06 0.37 -5.92
CA GLY A 135 22.79 0.61 -4.68
C GLY A 135 22.72 -0.57 -3.71
N ASN A 136 22.98 -0.31 -2.43
CA ASN A 136 23.03 -1.35 -1.40
C ASN A 136 21.62 -1.78 -0.97
N ILE A 137 21.44 -3.06 -0.64
CA ILE A 137 20.21 -3.54 -0.04
C ILE A 137 19.99 -2.84 1.32
N SER A 138 18.80 -2.28 1.50
CA SER A 138 18.39 -1.59 2.72
C SER A 138 18.16 -2.62 3.84
N PRO A 139 18.76 -2.43 5.03
CA PRO A 139 18.46 -3.29 6.19
C PRO A 139 17.08 -2.95 6.80
N LYS A 140 16.46 -1.84 6.39
CA LYS A 140 15.19 -1.39 6.96
C LYS A 140 14.03 -2.19 6.37
N LYS A 141 13.07 -2.53 7.23
CA LYS A 141 11.80 -3.08 6.79
C LYS A 141 11.00 -2.02 6.04
N GLN A 142 10.48 -2.40 4.88
CA GLN A 142 9.66 -1.58 3.99
C GLN A 142 8.20 -2.02 4.09
N PHE A 143 7.29 -1.07 3.88
CA PHE A 143 5.87 -1.38 3.72
C PHE A 143 5.68 -2.30 2.52
N ILE A 144 4.97 -3.41 2.72
CA ILE A 144 4.62 -4.35 1.66
C ILE A 144 3.22 -4.00 1.16
N PRO A 145 3.06 -3.60 -0.11
CA PRO A 145 1.75 -3.26 -0.65
C PRO A 145 0.88 -4.52 -0.74
N ARG A 146 -0.42 -4.30 -0.72
CA ARG A 146 -1.41 -5.34 -0.95
C ARG A 146 -1.37 -5.76 -2.41
N THR A 147 -1.54 -7.07 -2.64
CA THR A 147 -1.92 -7.56 -3.97
C THR A 147 -3.30 -6.98 -4.36
N GLU A 148 -3.65 -7.03 -5.64
CA GLU A 148 -4.98 -6.57 -6.08
C GLU A 148 -6.11 -7.29 -5.32
N TYR A 149 -5.96 -8.60 -5.13
CA TYR A 149 -6.90 -9.43 -4.36
C TYR A 149 -6.98 -9.02 -2.89
N ASP A 150 -5.84 -8.78 -2.23
CA ASP A 150 -5.83 -8.34 -0.83
C ASP A 150 -6.41 -6.93 -0.67
N PHE A 151 -6.27 -6.09 -1.69
CA PHE A 151 -6.86 -4.75 -1.71
C PHE A 151 -8.38 -4.80 -1.89
N ASP A 152 -8.90 -5.69 -2.72
CA ASP A 152 -10.35 -5.93 -2.81
C ASP A 152 -10.92 -6.50 -1.53
N THR A 153 -10.20 -7.43 -0.93
CA THR A 153 -10.55 -8.00 0.38
C THR A 153 -10.62 -6.90 1.43
N LEU A 154 -9.68 -5.94 1.43
CA LEU A 154 -9.72 -4.77 2.31
C LEU A 154 -11.00 -3.93 2.10
N ILE A 155 -11.42 -3.71 0.85
CA ILE A 155 -12.67 -2.98 0.53
C ILE A 155 -13.88 -3.78 1.01
N LEU A 156 -13.92 -5.09 0.77
CA LEU A 156 -15.00 -5.97 1.21
C LEU A 156 -15.12 -6.03 2.74
N GLU A 157 -13.98 -6.07 3.45
CA GLU A 157 -13.93 -5.98 4.90
C GLU A 157 -14.51 -4.65 5.37
N ALA A 158 -14.12 -3.52 4.75
CA ALA A 158 -14.66 -2.21 5.12
C ALA A 158 -16.19 -2.15 4.90
N ILE A 159 -16.68 -2.67 3.77
CA ILE A 159 -18.11 -2.83 3.50
C ILE A 159 -18.81 -3.66 4.59
N HIS A 160 -18.18 -4.75 5.01
CA HIS A 160 -18.74 -5.65 6.02
C HIS A 160 -18.77 -5.01 7.41
N PHE A 161 -17.65 -4.44 7.88
CA PHE A 161 -17.56 -3.79 9.19
C PHE A 161 -18.50 -2.58 9.31
N ARG A 162 -18.71 -1.85 8.21
CA ARG A 162 -19.64 -0.72 8.15
C ARG A 162 -21.10 -1.14 7.95
N HIS A 163 -21.37 -2.44 7.77
CA HIS A 163 -22.71 -2.95 7.50
C HIS A 163 -23.39 -2.21 6.34
N VAL A 164 -22.63 -1.94 5.27
CA VAL A 164 -23.13 -1.16 4.13
C VAL A 164 -24.36 -1.88 3.54
N PRO A 165 -25.54 -1.24 3.51
CA PRO A 165 -26.76 -1.87 3.03
C PRO A 165 -26.68 -2.14 1.53
N GLU A 166 -27.42 -3.13 1.06
CA GLU A 166 -27.41 -3.52 -0.36
C GLU A 166 -27.80 -2.36 -1.29
N CYS A 167 -28.73 -1.50 -0.87
CA CYS A 167 -29.10 -0.31 -1.64
C CYS A 167 -27.96 0.70 -1.81
N GLU A 168 -27.11 0.87 -0.81
CA GLU A 168 -25.91 1.71 -0.93
C GLU A 168 -24.86 1.03 -1.83
N LEU A 169 -24.71 -0.29 -1.76
CA LEU A 169 -23.85 -1.04 -2.69
C LEU A 169 -24.33 -0.93 -4.14
N ILE A 170 -25.64 -0.87 -4.38
CA ILE A 170 -26.21 -0.61 -5.70
C ILE A 170 -25.77 0.78 -6.18
N GLU A 171 -25.84 1.80 -5.33
CA GLU A 171 -25.35 3.14 -5.67
C GLU A 171 -23.83 3.17 -5.91
N TYR A 172 -23.04 2.43 -5.10
CA TYR A 172 -21.61 2.27 -5.37
C TYR A 172 -21.36 1.64 -6.74
N SER A 173 -22.11 0.61 -7.11
CA SER A 173 -21.94 -0.07 -8.40
C SER A 173 -22.25 0.85 -9.60
N LYS A 174 -23.04 1.91 -9.40
CA LYS A 174 -23.33 2.95 -10.40
C LYS A 174 -22.32 4.11 -10.40
N GLY A 175 -21.39 4.14 -9.45
CA GLY A 175 -20.46 5.26 -9.26
C GLY A 175 -20.95 6.34 -8.29
N ASN A 176 -22.13 6.20 -7.71
CA ASN A 176 -22.64 7.14 -6.71
C ASN A 176 -22.09 6.77 -5.33
N VAL A 177 -20.78 6.97 -5.12
CA VAL A 177 -20.04 6.51 -3.93
C VAL A 177 -19.83 7.62 -2.89
N LEU A 178 -19.37 8.79 -3.31
CA LEU A 178 -18.82 9.80 -2.39
C LEU A 178 -19.85 10.40 -1.43
N ASP A 179 -21.10 10.50 -1.86
CA ASP A 179 -22.18 11.12 -1.09
C ASP A 179 -22.97 10.11 -0.23
N GLN A 180 -22.56 8.85 -0.25
CA GLN A 180 -23.23 7.79 0.50
C GLN A 180 -22.73 7.74 1.95
N PRO A 181 -23.64 7.43 2.90
CA PRO A 181 -23.37 7.62 4.32
C PRO A 181 -22.25 6.74 4.87
N ASN A 182 -22.01 5.55 4.32
CA ASN A 182 -20.98 4.65 4.82
C ASN A 182 -19.64 4.76 4.08
N PHE A 183 -19.54 5.60 3.04
CA PHE A 183 -18.31 5.69 2.28
C PHE A 183 -17.19 6.36 3.07
N ALA A 184 -17.42 7.55 3.66
CA ALA A 184 -16.41 8.25 4.46
C ALA A 184 -15.86 7.41 5.64
N PRO A 185 -16.71 6.83 6.52
CA PRO A 185 -16.21 5.97 7.61
C PRO A 185 -15.59 4.66 7.09
N GLY A 186 -16.09 4.10 5.97
CA GLY A 186 -15.51 2.92 5.33
C GLY A 186 -14.13 3.19 4.72
N TYR A 187 -13.95 4.34 4.07
CA TYR A 187 -12.68 4.81 3.52
C TYR A 187 -11.65 5.04 4.63
N PHE A 188 -12.06 5.68 5.73
CA PHE A 188 -11.20 5.87 6.90
C PHE A 188 -10.76 4.51 7.49
N LEU A 189 -11.71 3.60 7.72
CA LEU A 189 -11.41 2.25 8.21
C LEU A 189 -10.45 1.50 7.28
N GLY A 190 -10.72 1.51 5.97
CA GLY A 190 -9.86 0.88 4.97
C GLY A 190 -8.47 1.52 4.93
N SER A 191 -8.38 2.84 5.09
CA SER A 191 -7.10 3.57 5.12
C SER A 191 -6.25 3.17 6.33
N VAL A 192 -6.85 3.03 7.50
CA VAL A 192 -6.16 2.59 8.72
C VAL A 192 -5.74 1.12 8.60
N ARG A 193 -6.66 0.23 8.21
CA ARG A 193 -6.37 -1.22 8.03
C ARG A 193 -5.35 -1.49 6.92
N GLY A 194 -5.30 -0.62 5.91
CA GLY A 194 -4.36 -0.67 4.80
C GLY A 194 -2.97 -0.12 5.15
N GLY A 195 -2.80 0.57 6.28
CA GLY A 195 -1.55 1.24 6.63
C GLY A 195 -1.32 2.55 5.86
N TYR A 196 -2.36 3.11 5.23
CA TYR A 196 -2.30 4.39 4.52
C TYR A 196 -2.57 5.57 5.44
N TYR A 197 -3.11 5.32 6.64
CA TYR A 197 -3.40 6.33 7.65
C TYR A 197 -3.09 5.82 9.06
N SER A 198 -2.62 6.70 9.93
CA SER A 198 -2.50 6.44 11.37
C SER A 198 -3.01 7.65 12.17
N LEU A 199 -3.55 7.40 13.37
CA LEU A 199 -4.00 8.49 14.24
C LEU A 199 -2.84 9.42 14.65
N LYS A 200 -1.62 8.88 14.76
CA LYS A 200 -0.45 9.64 15.21
C LYS A 200 0.17 10.50 14.10
N HIS A 201 0.24 9.98 12.88
CA HIS A 201 0.99 10.61 11.79
C HIS A 201 0.10 11.07 10.63
N GLY A 202 -1.21 10.81 10.69
CA GLY A 202 -2.11 11.08 9.58
C GLY A 202 -1.85 10.15 8.40
N ILE A 203 -2.04 10.68 7.20
CA ILE A 203 -1.91 9.94 5.94
C ILE A 203 -0.44 9.68 5.57
N SER A 204 -0.15 8.48 5.07
CA SER A 204 1.17 8.11 4.54
C SER A 204 1.15 8.11 3.02
N LEU A 205 1.62 9.23 2.43
CA LEU A 205 1.76 9.37 0.97
C LEU A 205 2.77 8.37 0.39
N GLU A 206 3.81 8.02 1.15
CA GLU A 206 4.80 7.01 0.74
C GLU A 206 4.19 5.60 0.67
N ASN A 207 3.31 5.23 1.61
CA ASN A 207 2.63 3.93 1.56
C ASN A 207 1.60 3.90 0.42
N LEU A 208 0.90 5.01 0.18
CA LEU A 208 0.01 5.13 -0.99
C LEU A 208 0.80 5.03 -2.31
N TYR A 209 1.97 5.66 -2.39
CA TYR A 209 2.84 5.55 -3.55
C TYR A 209 3.32 4.12 -3.75
N THR A 210 3.71 3.45 -2.68
CA THR A 210 4.14 2.05 -2.72
C THR A 210 2.98 1.13 -3.12
N GLN A 211 1.73 1.46 -2.78
CA GLN A 211 0.56 0.67 -3.17
C GLN A 211 0.14 0.86 -4.63
N PHE A 212 0.17 2.08 -5.14
CA PHE A 212 -0.46 2.43 -6.43
C PHE A 212 0.52 2.86 -7.52
N GLY A 213 1.74 3.23 -7.16
CA GLY A 213 2.76 3.68 -8.10
C GLY A 213 2.50 5.03 -8.77
N CYS A 214 1.57 5.84 -8.26
CA CYS A 214 1.21 7.15 -8.82
C CYS A 214 2.25 8.23 -8.44
N PRO A 215 3.07 8.74 -9.38
CA PRO A 215 4.14 9.71 -9.07
C PRO A 215 3.63 11.01 -8.45
N GLU A 216 2.39 11.41 -8.75
CA GLU A 216 1.71 12.58 -8.21
C GLU A 216 1.71 12.58 -6.67
N LEU A 217 1.71 11.39 -6.05
CA LEU A 217 1.79 11.19 -4.59
C LEU A 217 3.07 11.75 -3.96
N LEU A 218 4.13 11.94 -4.75
CA LEU A 218 5.43 12.41 -4.28
C LEU A 218 5.67 13.90 -4.55
N THR A 219 4.77 14.54 -5.29
CA THR A 219 4.89 15.94 -5.71
C THR A 219 4.75 16.90 -4.54
N LYS A 220 5.30 18.11 -4.69
CA LYS A 220 5.20 19.15 -3.67
C LYS A 220 3.77 19.66 -3.55
N GLU A 221 3.08 19.76 -4.67
CA GLU A 221 1.72 20.26 -4.81
C GLU A 221 0.74 19.38 -4.03
N LEU A 222 0.85 18.05 -4.17
CA LEU A 222 -0.02 17.14 -3.43
C LEU A 222 0.28 17.18 -1.92
N LYS A 223 1.56 17.22 -1.54
CA LYS A 223 1.96 17.36 -0.12
C LYS A 223 1.36 18.62 0.50
N GLN A 224 1.42 19.74 -0.20
CA GLN A 224 0.83 21.00 0.23
C GLN A 224 -0.71 20.92 0.33
N CYS A 225 -1.39 20.22 -0.60
CA CYS A 225 -2.84 19.99 -0.50
C CYS A 225 -3.19 19.25 0.79
N VAL A 226 -2.48 18.16 1.09
CA VAL A 226 -2.69 17.36 2.31
C VAL A 226 -2.43 18.19 3.57
N GLU A 227 -1.30 18.90 3.63
CA GLU A 227 -0.95 19.77 4.76
C GLU A 227 -1.99 20.88 4.97
N GLY A 228 -2.51 21.44 3.87
CA GLY A 228 -3.58 22.43 3.89
C GLY A 228 -4.86 21.89 4.54
N VAL A 229 -5.30 20.69 4.15
CA VAL A 229 -6.46 20.03 4.76
C VAL A 229 -6.21 19.74 6.24
N VAL A 230 -5.06 19.18 6.60
CA VAL A 230 -4.74 18.88 8.01
C VAL A 230 -4.77 20.14 8.89
N LYS A 231 -4.26 21.27 8.37
CA LYS A 231 -4.28 22.55 9.07
C LYS A 231 -5.70 23.13 9.18
N GLN A 232 -6.47 23.08 8.09
CA GLN A 232 -7.81 23.66 8.05
C GLN A 232 -8.79 22.91 8.96
N TYR A 233 -8.66 21.59 9.05
CA TYR A 233 -9.56 20.73 9.83
C TYR A 233 -8.89 20.27 11.13
N CYS A 234 -8.00 21.05 11.75
CA CYS A 234 -7.14 20.57 12.84
C CYS A 234 -7.89 20.01 14.06
N ASP A 235 -9.07 20.56 14.37
CA ASP A 235 -9.91 20.15 15.50
C ASP A 235 -10.94 19.06 15.14
N ASP A 236 -11.08 18.72 13.85
CA ASP A 236 -12.00 17.69 13.40
C ASP A 236 -11.48 16.27 13.66
N SER A 237 -12.40 15.30 13.56
CA SER A 237 -12.08 13.89 13.65
C SER A 237 -11.15 13.43 12.53
N HIS A 238 -10.39 12.36 12.79
CA HIS A 238 -9.51 11.75 11.78
C HIS A 238 -10.28 11.26 10.53
N GLU A 239 -11.52 10.81 10.71
CA GLU A 239 -12.40 10.42 9.61
C GLU A 239 -12.69 11.60 8.68
N VAL A 240 -13.09 12.74 9.25
CA VAL A 240 -13.38 13.97 8.48
C VAL A 240 -12.12 14.43 7.75
N LYS A 241 -10.99 14.54 8.44
CA LYS A 241 -9.70 14.90 7.85
C LYS A 241 -9.35 13.98 6.68
N GLN A 242 -9.47 12.66 6.87
CA GLN A 242 -9.09 11.67 5.87
C GLN A 242 -10.02 11.69 4.65
N PHE A 243 -11.33 11.81 4.87
CA PHE A 243 -12.30 11.89 3.78
C PHE A 243 -12.16 13.17 2.97
N VAL A 244 -11.99 14.33 3.62
CA VAL A 244 -11.76 15.61 2.93
C VAL A 244 -10.43 15.58 2.16
N THR A 245 -9.38 15.02 2.75
CA THR A 245 -8.09 14.83 2.06
C THR A 245 -8.27 13.97 0.82
N PHE A 246 -9.01 12.88 0.91
CA PHE A 246 -9.30 12.03 -0.24
C PHE A 246 -10.04 12.78 -1.33
N LYS A 247 -11.15 13.43 -0.98
CA LYS A 247 -12.00 14.16 -1.93
C LYS A 247 -11.23 15.27 -2.66
N ASN A 248 -10.44 16.05 -1.93
CA ASN A 248 -9.82 17.26 -2.46
C ASN A 248 -8.44 17.01 -3.08
N CYS A 249 -7.69 16.03 -2.59
CA CYS A 249 -6.30 15.80 -3.00
C CYS A 249 -6.11 14.48 -3.75
N LEU A 250 -6.79 13.39 -3.36
CA LEU A 250 -6.37 12.03 -3.79
C LEU A 250 -7.31 11.36 -4.79
N ASN A 251 -8.59 11.73 -4.86
CA ASN A 251 -9.60 10.98 -5.62
C ASN A 251 -9.29 10.90 -7.12
N SER A 252 -8.63 11.91 -7.68
CA SER A 252 -8.15 11.92 -9.08
C SER A 252 -6.77 11.27 -9.27
N VAL A 253 -6.08 10.91 -8.18
CA VAL A 253 -4.72 10.39 -8.19
C VAL A 253 -4.68 8.88 -7.97
N ILE A 254 -5.45 8.37 -6.99
CA ILE A 254 -5.43 6.95 -6.61
C ILE A 254 -6.70 6.22 -7.06
N PRO A 255 -6.61 4.93 -7.45
CA PRO A 255 -7.74 4.17 -8.01
C PRO A 255 -8.73 3.67 -6.94
N TRP A 256 -8.80 4.30 -5.76
CA TRP A 256 -9.64 3.82 -4.67
C TRP A 256 -11.12 3.83 -5.06
N TYR A 257 -11.60 4.97 -5.58
CA TYR A 257 -12.99 5.13 -5.99
C TYR A 257 -13.39 4.10 -7.06
N SER A 258 -12.60 3.98 -8.14
CA SER A 258 -12.90 3.05 -9.22
C SER A 258 -12.88 1.59 -8.75
N ARG A 259 -12.01 1.25 -7.78
CA ARG A 259 -11.97 -0.09 -7.21
C ARG A 259 -13.17 -0.39 -6.31
N VAL A 260 -13.66 0.58 -5.53
CA VAL A 260 -14.90 0.42 -4.76
C VAL A 260 -16.09 0.15 -5.68
N VAL A 261 -16.17 0.84 -6.82
CA VAL A 261 -17.20 0.58 -7.85
C VAL A 261 -17.09 -0.85 -8.37
N ALA A 262 -15.89 -1.31 -8.73
CA ALA A 262 -15.66 -2.66 -9.27
C ALA A 262 -16.04 -3.75 -8.26
N VAL A 263 -15.53 -3.68 -7.03
CA VAL A 263 -15.85 -4.63 -5.95
C VAL A 263 -17.35 -4.67 -5.66
N SER A 264 -18.03 -3.51 -5.73
CA SER A 264 -19.48 -3.44 -5.52
C SER A 264 -20.26 -4.13 -6.64
N LYS A 265 -19.83 -3.98 -7.91
CA LYS A 265 -20.41 -4.71 -9.05
C LYS A 265 -20.25 -6.21 -8.90
N GLU A 266 -19.05 -6.67 -8.54
CA GLU A 266 -18.76 -8.09 -8.34
C GLU A 266 -19.60 -8.69 -7.21
N LYS A 267 -19.74 -7.98 -6.08
CA LYS A 267 -20.56 -8.42 -4.94
C LYS A 267 -22.06 -8.51 -5.25
N LEU A 268 -22.53 -7.74 -6.24
CA LEU A 268 -23.92 -7.74 -6.69
C LEU A 268 -24.16 -8.68 -7.88
N TYR A 269 -23.11 -9.25 -8.48
CA TYR A 269 -23.23 -10.12 -9.64
C TYR A 269 -24.11 -11.34 -9.32
N GLY A 270 -25.08 -11.62 -10.20
CA GLY A 270 -26.02 -12.73 -10.03
C GLY A 270 -27.12 -12.53 -8.98
N LYS A 271 -27.17 -11.37 -8.30
CA LYS A 271 -28.28 -11.05 -7.39
C LYS A 271 -29.49 -10.55 -8.16
N ALA A 272 -30.68 -10.95 -7.72
CA ALA A 272 -31.93 -10.40 -8.24
C ALA A 272 -32.00 -8.89 -7.96
N PRO A 273 -32.57 -8.07 -8.87
CA PRO A 273 -32.77 -6.65 -8.62
C PRO A 273 -33.54 -6.42 -7.31
N CYS A 274 -33.00 -5.57 -6.43
CA CYS A 274 -33.65 -5.26 -5.16
C CYS A 274 -35.02 -4.61 -5.42
N LYS A 275 -36.09 -5.11 -4.77
CA LYS A 275 -37.48 -4.74 -5.10
C LYS A 275 -37.88 -3.32 -4.70
N SER A 276 -37.14 -2.66 -3.81
CA SER A 276 -37.21 -1.21 -3.61
C SER A 276 -36.02 -0.69 -2.80
N CYS A 277 -35.28 0.27 -3.37
CA CYS A 277 -34.35 1.12 -2.61
C CYS A 277 -34.98 2.47 -2.23
N ALA A 278 -36.30 2.58 -2.38
CA ALA A 278 -37.08 3.77 -2.06
C ALA A 278 -37.47 3.79 -0.57
N ALA A 279 -36.49 3.81 0.36
CA ALA A 279 -36.73 4.11 1.78
C ALA A 279 -35.46 4.30 2.64
N ALA A 280 -34.26 4.47 2.09
CA ALA A 280 -33.08 4.82 2.88
C ALA A 280 -32.82 6.34 2.83
N LYS A 281 -33.85 7.14 3.15
CA LYS A 281 -33.64 8.55 3.51
C LYS A 281 -33.65 8.63 5.03
N GLU A 282 -32.55 9.18 5.56
CA GLU A 282 -32.39 9.70 6.92
C GLU A 282 -32.28 8.65 8.04
N VAL A 283 -31.08 8.09 8.18
CA VAL A 283 -30.48 8.07 9.52
C VAL A 283 -29.68 9.36 9.62
N PRO A 284 -29.93 10.24 10.61
CA PRO A 284 -29.13 11.45 10.77
C PRO A 284 -27.72 11.02 11.20
N TYR A 285 -26.82 10.87 10.24
CA TYR A 285 -25.41 11.04 10.54
C TYR A 285 -25.24 12.49 10.97
N VAL A 286 -24.56 12.73 12.09
CA VAL A 286 -24.12 14.08 12.44
C VAL A 286 -23.11 14.46 11.37
N VAL A 287 -23.61 15.11 10.32
CA VAL A 287 -22.78 15.81 9.36
C VAL A 287 -22.15 16.94 10.16
N HIS A 288 -20.91 16.74 10.61
CA HIS A 288 -20.04 17.89 10.81
C HIS A 288 -19.99 18.57 9.45
N HIS A 289 -20.66 19.72 9.33
CA HIS A 289 -20.73 20.49 8.10
C HIS A 289 -19.31 20.72 7.59
N VAL A 290 -18.92 19.94 6.58
CA VAL A 290 -17.79 20.29 5.73
C VAL A 290 -18.31 21.40 4.82
N PRO A 291 -17.81 22.65 4.96
CA PRO A 291 -18.29 23.75 4.13
C PRO A 291 -18.05 23.44 2.65
N ALA A 292 -19.01 23.81 1.81
CA ALA A 292 -18.87 23.71 0.36
C ALA A 292 -17.76 24.66 -0.15
N SER A 293 -16.74 24.05 -0.77
CA SER A 293 -15.77 24.64 -1.72
C SER A 293 -14.77 25.70 -1.22
N VAL A 294 -13.48 25.47 -1.55
CA VAL A 294 -12.64 26.48 -2.23
C VAL A 294 -11.66 25.73 -3.16
N GLY A 295 -11.66 26.09 -4.44
CA GLY A 295 -10.63 25.70 -5.42
C GLY A 295 -11.10 24.68 -6.46
N ALA A 296 -11.27 25.14 -7.70
CA ALA A 296 -11.53 24.27 -8.84
C ALA A 296 -10.43 23.19 -8.95
N ALA A 297 -10.84 21.93 -9.09
CA ALA A 297 -9.93 20.85 -9.44
C ALA A 297 -9.17 21.21 -10.74
N PRO A 298 -7.85 21.01 -10.80
CA PRO A 298 -7.13 21.07 -12.07
C PRO A 298 -7.77 20.11 -13.05
N LYS A 299 -7.97 20.56 -14.30
CA LYS A 299 -8.47 19.71 -15.38
C LYS A 299 -7.58 18.46 -15.52
N PRO A 300 -8.15 17.27 -15.72
CA PRO A 300 -7.37 16.07 -15.96
C PRO A 300 -6.54 16.24 -17.24
N TYR A 301 -5.22 16.14 -17.11
CA TYR A 301 -4.31 15.96 -18.24
C TYR A 301 -4.36 14.48 -18.67
N TYR A 302 -5.33 14.14 -19.51
CA TYR A 302 -5.20 12.98 -20.40
C TYR A 302 -4.96 13.51 -21.80
N ASN A 303 -3.71 13.41 -22.24
CA ASN A 303 -3.30 13.29 -23.64
C ASN A 303 -1.77 13.25 -23.67
N VAL A 304 -1.20 12.05 -23.76
CA VAL A 304 -0.16 11.78 -24.76
C VAL A 304 -0.28 10.31 -25.14
N ASP A 305 -0.69 10.08 -26.39
CA ASP A 305 -0.48 8.82 -27.10
C ASP A 305 1.00 8.42 -27.01
N HIS A 306 1.29 7.17 -26.62
CA HIS A 306 2.41 6.35 -27.09
C HIS A 306 2.21 4.90 -26.67
#